data_AF-A0A7S2Q7Z3-F1
#
_entry.id   AF-A0A7S2Q7Z3-F1
#
_cell.length_a   1.000
_cell.length_b   1.000
_cell.length_c   1.000
_cell.angle_alpha   90.00
_cell.angle_beta   90.00
_cell.angle_gamma   90.00
#
_symmetry.space_group_name_H-M   'P 1'
#
loop_
_entity.id
_entity.type
_entity.pdbx_description
1 polymer ?
#
loop_
_entity_poly.entity_id
_entity_poly.type
_entity_poly.pdbx_seq_one_letter_code
_entity_poly.pdbx_strand_id
1 'polypeptide(L)'
;PEVCDSRGTGFSFRGCVPPGASSRGASNVTCFLPASASQLQVTTSEKARPGDWVGLFAPPDSASDEFVDWYEVNATTHPNEQNFTFYPLNMRTEYELRYFRRENSHNYTCLRSSGLVSFRHLLLEPTQAH
;
A
#
# COMPACT_ATOMS: atom_id res chain seq x y z
N PRO A 1 3.72 -16.03 0.16
CA PRO A 1 4.13 -14.62 0.02
C PRO A 1 5.26 -14.46 -1.01
N GLU A 2 4.94 -13.81 -2.13
CA GLU A 2 5.98 -13.36 -3.06
C GLU A 2 6.73 -12.19 -2.41
N VAL A 3 8.05 -12.32 -2.29
CA VAL A 3 8.87 -11.28 -1.66
C VAL A 3 9.24 -10.27 -2.73
N CYS A 4 8.83 -9.02 -2.52
CA CYS A 4 9.18 -7.94 -3.45
C CYS A 4 10.69 -7.64 -3.40
N ASP A 5 11.27 -7.29 -4.55
CA ASP A 5 12.71 -7.07 -4.69
C ASP A 5 13.26 -5.93 -3.80
N SER A 6 12.43 -4.95 -3.44
CA SER A 6 12.83 -3.86 -2.52
C SER A 6 11.69 -3.34 -1.64
N ARG A 7 12.03 -2.91 -0.41
CA ARG A 7 11.13 -2.31 0.58
C ARG A 7 11.42 -0.82 0.77
N GLY A 8 10.39 0.02 0.74
CA GLY A 8 10.41 1.37 1.33
C GLY A 8 10.89 2.53 0.45
N THR A 9 11.40 2.30 -0.76
CA THR A 9 11.83 3.36 -1.68
C THR A 9 11.05 3.29 -3.00
N GLY A 10 9.91 3.97 -3.06
CA GLY A 10 9.07 3.99 -4.28
C GLY A 10 7.61 4.33 -4.07
N PHE A 11 7.16 4.39 -2.81
CA PHE A 11 5.83 4.86 -2.42
C PHE A 11 5.94 6.08 -1.52
N SER A 12 5.07 7.06 -1.75
CA SER A 12 4.86 8.23 -0.89
C SER A 12 3.40 8.28 -0.46
N PHE A 13 3.17 8.61 0.80
CA PHE A 13 1.85 8.63 1.41
C PHE A 13 1.39 10.04 1.73
N ARG A 14 0.10 10.31 1.50
CA ARG A 14 -0.63 11.50 1.96
C ARG A 14 -1.94 11.08 2.61
N GLY A 15 -2.45 11.92 3.51
CA GLY A 15 -3.65 11.60 4.32
C GLY A 15 -3.36 10.85 5.63
N CYS A 16 -2.07 10.67 5.98
CA CYS A 16 -1.65 10.02 7.22
C CYS A 16 -0.52 10.79 7.91
N VAL A 17 -0.25 10.41 9.16
CA VAL A 17 0.79 11.02 9.98
C VAL A 17 1.98 10.05 10.10
N PRO A 18 3.23 10.47 9.83
CA PRO A 18 4.39 9.61 10.04
C PRO A 18 4.60 9.29 11.53
N PRO A 19 5.28 8.19 11.89
CA PRO A 19 5.65 7.92 13.26
C PRO A 19 6.46 9.11 13.83
N GLY A 20 6.06 9.63 14.99
CA GLY A 20 6.82 10.68 15.67
C GLY A 20 8.24 10.20 16.01
N ALA A 21 9.22 11.11 15.99
CA ALA A 21 10.66 10.84 16.14
C ALA A 21 11.11 10.20 17.48
N SER A 22 10.17 9.75 18.33
CA SER A 22 10.42 9.24 19.69
C SER A 22 9.95 7.80 19.92
N SER A 23 9.95 6.96 18.89
CA SER A 23 9.76 5.52 19.07
C SER A 23 11.03 4.77 18.67
N ARG A 24 11.95 4.59 19.64
CA ARG A 24 13.06 3.64 19.54
C ARG A 24 12.56 2.20 19.66
N GLY A 25 11.64 1.83 18.79
CA GLY A 25 11.13 0.48 18.63
C GLY A 25 10.72 0.34 17.18
N ALA A 26 11.40 -0.55 16.45
CA ALA A 26 11.27 -0.78 15.02
C ALA A 26 9.83 -1.13 14.61
N SER A 27 8.96 -0.14 14.53
CA SER A 27 7.70 -0.24 13.82
C SER A 27 8.01 0.09 12.38
N ASN A 28 7.94 -0.90 11.48
CA ASN A 28 8.02 -0.68 10.02
C ASN A 28 6.85 0.17 9.47
N VAL A 29 6.01 0.71 10.36
CA VAL A 29 4.90 1.59 10.07
C VAL A 29 5.42 2.97 9.72
N THR A 30 5.26 3.33 8.46
CA THR A 30 5.66 4.63 7.90
C THR A 30 4.53 5.66 7.94
N CYS A 31 3.29 5.23 8.19
CA CYS A 31 2.09 6.03 7.96
C CYS A 31 0.95 5.58 8.88
N PHE A 32 0.44 6.47 9.73
CA PHE A 32 -0.72 6.23 10.58
C PHE A 32 -1.97 6.95 10.07
N LEU A 33 -3.00 6.18 9.70
CA LEU A 33 -4.30 6.70 9.34
C LEU A 33 -5.08 7.11 10.60
N PRO A 34 -5.83 8.23 10.55
CA PRO A 34 -6.51 8.75 11.73
C PRO A 34 -7.81 8.00 12.09
N ALA A 35 -8.47 7.35 11.11
CA ALA A 35 -9.68 6.56 11.32
C ALA A 35 -9.98 5.64 10.13
N SER A 36 -10.75 4.56 10.33
CA SER A 36 -11.31 3.71 9.27
C SER A 36 -11.99 4.52 8.14
N ALA A 37 -11.85 4.07 6.88
CA ALA A 37 -12.32 4.73 5.66
C ALA A 37 -11.70 6.12 5.40
N SER A 38 -10.63 6.49 6.12
CA SER A 38 -9.82 7.65 5.76
C SER A 38 -9.21 7.48 4.38
N GLN A 39 -9.15 8.57 3.64
CA GLN A 39 -8.48 8.58 2.34
C GLN A 39 -6.98 8.33 2.52
N LEU A 40 -6.47 7.26 1.91
CA LEU A 40 -5.04 7.01 1.76
C LEU A 40 -4.64 7.37 0.33
N GLN A 41 -4.00 8.53 0.17
CA GLN A 41 -3.43 8.95 -1.11
C GLN A 41 -2.03 8.40 -1.24
N VAL A 42 -1.77 7.76 -2.38
CA VAL A 42 -0.50 7.08 -2.64
C VAL A 42 0.06 7.56 -3.95
N THR A 43 1.31 7.99 -3.93
CA THR A 43 2.10 8.25 -5.14
C THR A 43 3.17 7.19 -5.26
N THR A 44 3.38 6.65 -6.47
CA THR A 44 4.56 5.85 -6.78
C THR A 44 5.33 6.46 -7.95
N SER A 45 6.65 6.47 -7.83
CA SER A 45 7.58 6.93 -8.86
C SER A 45 8.03 5.79 -9.79
N GLU A 46 7.44 4.60 -9.68
CA GLU A 46 7.77 3.50 -10.57
C GLU A 46 7.40 3.82 -12.00
N LYS A 47 8.34 3.57 -12.91
CA LYS A 47 8.08 3.73 -14.34
C LYS A 47 7.03 2.70 -14.76
N ALA A 48 5.83 3.16 -15.07
CA ALA A 48 4.69 2.35 -15.44
C ALA A 48 4.85 1.66 -16.80
N ARG A 49 4.40 0.40 -16.88
CA ARG A 49 4.19 -0.32 -18.14
C ARG A 49 2.72 -0.75 -18.26
N PRO A 50 2.20 -0.91 -19.49
CA PRO A 50 0.84 -1.39 -19.68
C PRO A 50 0.61 -2.74 -18.98
N GLY A 51 -0.47 -2.84 -18.20
CA GLY A 51 -0.84 -4.03 -17.45
C GLY A 51 -0.12 -4.21 -16.11
N ASP A 52 0.80 -3.31 -15.72
CA ASP A 52 1.28 -3.27 -14.34
C ASP A 52 0.14 -2.80 -13.41
N TRP A 53 0.24 -3.13 -12.12
CA TRP A 53 -0.78 -2.76 -11.15
C TRP A 53 -0.19 -2.58 -9.75
N VAL A 54 -0.95 -1.90 -8.89
CA VAL A 54 -0.64 -1.72 -7.48
C VAL A 54 -1.75 -2.34 -6.65
N GLY A 55 -1.37 -3.18 -5.69
CA GLY A 55 -2.30 -3.80 -4.74
C GLY A 55 -2.10 -3.28 -3.34
N LEU A 56 -3.19 -3.24 -2.58
CA LEU A 56 -3.23 -3.01 -1.15
C LEU A 56 -3.48 -4.34 -0.44
N PHE A 57 -2.62 -4.71 0.51
CA PHE A 57 -2.65 -6.01 1.18
C PHE A 57 -2.83 -5.84 2.69
N ALA A 58 -3.68 -6.68 3.27
CA ALA A 58 -3.92 -6.79 4.71
C ALA A 58 -4.33 -8.24 5.05
N PRO A 59 -3.57 -8.96 5.90
CA PRO A 59 -2.31 -8.53 6.52
C PRO A 59 -1.15 -8.33 5.51
N PRO A 60 -0.05 -7.67 5.90
CA PRO A 60 1.08 -7.38 5.00
C PRO A 60 1.80 -8.60 4.45
N ASP A 61 1.54 -9.81 4.95
CA ASP A 61 2.13 -11.07 4.51
C ASP A 61 1.21 -11.92 3.62
N SER A 62 0.02 -11.39 3.27
CA SER A 62 -0.92 -12.02 2.33
C SER A 62 -0.26 -12.41 1.00
N ALA A 63 -0.80 -13.46 0.36
CA ALA A 63 -0.38 -13.88 -0.97
C ALA A 63 -0.68 -12.78 -2.03
N SER A 64 0.00 -12.84 -3.19
CA SER A 64 -0.09 -11.81 -4.23
C SER A 64 -1.50 -11.66 -4.84
N ASP A 65 -2.33 -12.70 -4.74
CA ASP A 65 -3.72 -12.74 -5.20
C ASP A 65 -4.75 -12.43 -4.10
N GLU A 66 -4.31 -12.17 -2.87
CA GLU A 66 -5.14 -11.87 -1.69
C GLU A 66 -5.10 -10.37 -1.34
N PHE A 67 -5.19 -9.50 -2.35
CA PHE A 67 -5.30 -8.05 -2.14
C PHE A 67 -6.71 -7.67 -1.65
N VAL A 68 -6.80 -6.62 -0.84
CA VAL A 68 -8.09 -6.05 -0.41
C VAL A 68 -8.65 -5.04 -1.41
N ASP A 69 -7.76 -4.38 -2.15
CA ASP A 69 -8.09 -3.39 -3.18
C ASP A 69 -6.89 -3.24 -4.14
N TRP A 70 -7.13 -2.73 -5.35
CA TRP A 70 -6.09 -2.61 -6.36
C TRP A 70 -6.42 -1.57 -7.44
N TYR A 71 -5.37 -1.10 -8.13
CA TYR A 71 -5.49 -0.26 -9.30
C TYR A 71 -4.53 -0.71 -10.40
N GLU A 72 -5.01 -0.74 -11.65
CA GLU A 72 -4.11 -0.80 -12.81
C GLU A 72 -3.37 0.53 -12.96
N VAL A 73 -2.09 0.48 -13.34
CA VAL A 73 -1.33 1.70 -13.59
C VAL A 73 -1.68 2.29 -14.96
N ASN A 74 -1.69 3.61 -15.06
CA ASN A 74 -1.88 4.32 -16.31
C ASN A 74 -0.53 4.69 -16.93
N ALA A 75 0.00 3.79 -17.77
CA ALA A 75 1.26 3.97 -18.47
C ALA A 75 1.21 5.02 -19.60
N THR A 76 0.02 5.39 -20.08
CA THR A 76 -0.14 6.26 -21.27
C THR A 76 0.02 7.73 -20.93
N THR A 77 -0.60 8.18 -19.84
CA THR A 77 -0.62 9.62 -19.50
C THR A 77 0.43 10.03 -18.47
N HIS A 78 0.84 9.13 -17.57
CA HIS A 78 1.76 9.47 -16.48
C HIS A 78 2.85 8.40 -16.25
N PRO A 79 3.67 8.06 -17.25
CA PRO A 79 4.53 6.87 -17.19
C PRO A 79 5.57 6.85 -16.06
N ASN A 80 5.86 7.97 -15.40
CA ASN A 80 6.89 8.05 -14.34
C ASN A 80 6.32 8.34 -12.95
N GLU A 81 5.02 8.61 -12.83
CA GLU A 81 4.38 8.88 -11.55
C GLU A 81 2.93 8.43 -11.60
N GLN A 82 2.49 7.65 -10.62
CA GLN A 82 1.11 7.18 -10.52
C GLN A 82 0.52 7.63 -9.19
N ASN A 83 -0.71 8.12 -9.22
CA ASN A 83 -1.44 8.58 -8.06
C ASN A 83 -2.69 7.73 -7.87
N PHE A 84 -2.83 7.15 -6.67
CA PHE A 84 -3.96 6.30 -6.29
C PHE A 84 -4.62 6.85 -5.03
N THR A 85 -5.90 6.55 -4.86
CA THR A 85 -6.65 6.85 -3.66
C THR A 85 -7.31 5.58 -3.17
N PHE A 86 -6.89 5.08 -2.01
CA PHE A 86 -7.51 3.95 -1.34
C PHE A 86 -8.39 4.42 -0.17
N TYR A 87 -9.38 3.60 0.18
CA TYR A 87 -10.26 3.81 1.33
C TYR A 87 -10.23 2.58 2.25
N PRO A 88 -9.08 2.29 2.91
CA PRO A 88 -8.96 1.11 3.76
C PRO A 88 -9.95 1.16 4.93
N LEU A 89 -10.58 0.03 5.21
CA LEU A 89 -11.34 -0.19 6.45
C LEU A 89 -10.39 -0.69 7.53
N ASN A 90 -10.67 -0.45 8.81
CA ASN A 90 -9.85 -1.03 9.86
C ASN A 90 -10.13 -2.54 10.04
N MET A 91 -9.23 -3.38 9.52
CA MET A 91 -9.29 -4.84 9.64
C MET A 91 -8.48 -5.39 10.82
N ARG A 92 -8.05 -4.53 11.77
CA ARG A 92 -7.21 -4.89 12.92
C ARG A 92 -5.85 -5.49 12.53
N THR A 93 -5.31 -5.07 11.39
CA THR A 93 -3.98 -5.40 10.90
C THR A 93 -3.40 -4.20 10.15
N GLU A 94 -2.08 -4.17 9.94
CA GLU A 94 -1.43 -3.23 9.05
C GLU A 94 -1.71 -3.53 7.57
N TYR A 95 -1.42 -2.53 6.75
CA TYR A 95 -1.50 -2.58 5.30
C TYR A 95 -0.11 -2.41 4.69
N GLU A 96 0.11 -3.07 3.56
CA GLU A 96 1.28 -2.87 2.69
C GLU A 96 0.80 -2.65 1.26
N LEU A 97 1.41 -1.71 0.55
CA LEU A 97 1.23 -1.58 -0.88
C LEU A 97 2.34 -2.29 -1.63
N ARG A 98 1.97 -2.96 -2.71
CA ARG A 98 2.91 -3.68 -3.56
C ARG A 98 2.70 -3.29 -5.02
N TYR A 99 3.80 -3.05 -5.73
CA TYR A 99 3.81 -2.76 -7.15
C TYR A 99 4.18 -4.03 -7.93
N PHE A 100 3.32 -4.43 -8.85
CA PHE A 100 3.50 -5.62 -9.67
C PHE A 100 3.78 -5.25 -11.12
N ARG A 101 4.88 -5.79 -11.65
CA ARG A 101 5.20 -5.73 -13.07
C ARG A 101 4.57 -6.90 -13.79
N ARG A 102 3.88 -6.62 -14.88
CA ARG A 102 3.43 -7.66 -15.81
C ARG A 102 4.63 -8.16 -16.62
N GLU A 103 4.91 -9.45 -16.52
CA GLU A 103 5.90 -10.14 -17.37
C GLU A 103 5.22 -10.71 -18.62
N ASN A 104 4.03 -11.30 -18.45
CA ASN A 104 3.19 -11.81 -19.55
C ASN A 104 1.70 -11.80 -19.15
N SER A 105 0.82 -12.52 -19.84
CA SER A 105 -0.62 -12.42 -19.61
C SER A 105 -1.12 -12.88 -18.25
N HIS A 106 -0.36 -13.70 -17.53
CA HIS A 106 -0.77 -14.23 -16.23
C HIS A 106 0.33 -14.21 -15.17
N ASN A 107 1.52 -13.72 -15.52
CA ASN A 107 2.66 -13.71 -14.63
C ASN A 107 3.05 -12.28 -14.27
N TYR A 108 3.23 -12.06 -12.98
CA TYR A 108 3.54 -10.79 -12.38
C TYR A 108 4.71 -10.95 -11.42
N THR A 109 5.61 -9.98 -11.43
CA THR A 109 6.73 -9.91 -10.48
C THR A 109 6.45 -8.78 -9.49
N CYS A 110 6.49 -9.05 -8.19
CA CYS A 110 6.48 -7.95 -7.22
C CYS A 110 7.81 -7.18 -7.25
N LEU A 111 7.80 -5.96 -7.78
CA LEU A 111 9.02 -5.14 -7.85
C LEU A 111 9.31 -4.44 -6.53
N ARG A 112 8.27 -3.90 -5.88
CA ARG A 112 8.43 -3.10 -4.67
C ARG A 112 7.28 -3.26 -3.71
N SER A 113 7.60 -3.08 -2.44
CA SER A 113 6.64 -2.91 -1.34
C SER A 113 6.88 -1.59 -0.62
N SER A 114 5.80 -1.02 -0.07
CA SER A 114 5.86 0.18 0.74
C SER A 114 6.33 -0.12 2.17
N GLY A 115 6.53 0.94 2.97
CA GLY A 115 6.45 0.79 4.43
C GLY A 115 5.01 0.48 4.86
N LEU A 116 4.83 0.05 6.11
CA LEU A 116 3.50 -0.33 6.58
C LEU A 116 2.63 0.91 6.83
N VAL A 117 1.34 0.77 6.56
CA VAL A 117 0.30 1.72 6.91
C VAL A 117 -0.56 1.08 8.01
N SER A 118 -0.86 1.82 9.07
CA SER A 118 -1.67 1.30 10.19
C SER A 118 -2.68 2.33 10.65
N PHE A 119 -3.78 1.88 11.26
CA PHE A 119 -4.69 2.78 11.95
C PHE A 119 -4.10 3.18 13.30
N ARG A 120 -4.14 4.48 13.62
CA ARG A 120 -3.56 5.01 14.86
C ARG A 120 -4.09 4.30 16.10
N HIS A 121 -5.38 3.97 16.11
CA HIS A 121 -6.04 3.29 17.22
C HIS A 121 -6.60 1.93 16.78
N LEU A 122 -5.76 1.12 16.13
CA LEU A 122 -6.06 -0.18 15.51
C LEU A 122 -7.12 -1.02 16.23
N LEU A 123 -6.98 -1.28 17.54
CA LEU A 123 -7.92 -2.12 18.29
C LEU A 123 -9.19 -1.40 18.79
N LEU A 124 -9.17 -0.07 18.84
CA LEU A 124 -10.20 0.76 19.47
C LEU A 124 -11.12 1.44 18.46
N GLU A 125 -10.70 1.56 17.20
CA GLU A 125 -11.55 2.15 16.16
C GLU A 125 -12.69 1.18 15.77
N PRO A 126 -13.89 1.72 15.47
CA PRO A 126 -14.98 0.93 14.91
C PRO A 126 -14.58 0.29 13.58
N THR A 127 -14.85 -1.00 13.43
CA THR A 127 -14.50 -1.76 12.21
C THR A 127 -15.53 -1.59 11.09
N GLN A 128 -16.79 -1.33 11.43
CA GLN A 128 -17.88 -0.77 10.62
C GLN A 128 -19.14 -0.75 11.50
N ALA A 129 -20.02 0.23 11.34
CA ALA A 129 -21.37 0.13 11.89
C ALA A 129 -22.25 -0.58 10.86
N HIS A 130 -23.02 -1.58 11.30
CA HIS A 130 -24.02 -2.29 10.50
C HIS A 130 -25.40 -1.64 10.67
#